data_AF-A0A2J6HFL6-F1
#
_entry.id   AF-A0A2J6HFL6-F1
#
_cell.length_a   1.000
_cell.length_b   1.000
_cell.length_c   1.000
_cell.angle_alpha   90.00
_cell.angle_beta   90.00
_cell.angle_gamma   90.00
#
_symmetry.space_group_name_H-M   'P 1'
#
loop_
_entity.id
_entity.type
_entity.pdbx_description
1 polymer ?
#
loop_
_entity_poly.entity_id
_entity_poly.type
_entity_poly.pdbx_seq_one_letter_code
_entity_poly.pdbx_strand_id
1 'polypeptide(L)'
;DSTSTETPVSWVSQYGSITFNQISCDIPHGGMNENGLVVEHMFLASANYPPADGRPATISHQWVQFILDNYGSVAEAVSADTLVRISDTEYKFPIHFHLMDSTGDRAIIEFLADTFTVYRGSSYTACAIANNSYAYSCNVLSNYTGWGG
;
A
#
# COMPACT_ATOMS: atom_id res chain seq x y z
N ASP A 1 -26.17 -9.84 -2.98
CA ASP A 1 -25.94 -10.55 -4.23
C ASP A 1 -26.06 -9.54 -5.37
N SER A 2 -24.93 -8.91 -5.70
CA SER A 2 -24.81 -7.89 -6.73
C SER A 2 -23.45 -8.11 -7.36
N THR A 3 -23.49 -8.64 -8.57
CA THR A 3 -22.37 -8.98 -9.45
C THR A 3 -21.29 -7.89 -9.43
N SER A 4 -20.21 -8.13 -8.69
CA SER A 4 -18.95 -7.44 -8.95
C SER A 4 -18.55 -7.76 -10.39
N THR A 5 -18.43 -6.71 -11.22
CA THR A 5 -17.95 -6.81 -12.61
C THR A 5 -16.43 -6.84 -12.67
N GLU A 6 -15.78 -6.87 -11.50
CA GLU A 6 -14.33 -6.84 -11.40
C GLU A 6 -13.76 -8.23 -11.71
N THR A 7 -12.69 -8.24 -12.50
CA THR A 7 -11.93 -9.48 -12.73
C THR A 7 -10.96 -9.67 -11.57
N PRO A 8 -11.03 -10.77 -10.80
CA PRO A 8 -10.07 -11.03 -9.72
C PRO A 8 -8.66 -11.23 -10.28
N VAL A 9 -7.65 -10.68 -9.60
CA VAL A 9 -6.25 -11.00 -9.91
C VAL A 9 -5.91 -12.44 -9.50
N SER A 10 -5.07 -13.10 -10.28
CA SER A 10 -4.49 -14.41 -9.96
C SER A 10 -2.98 -14.36 -10.18
N TRP A 11 -2.20 -14.89 -9.25
CA TRP A 11 -0.75 -14.95 -9.34
C TRP A 11 -0.21 -16.22 -8.68
N VAL A 12 1.06 -16.52 -8.96
CA VAL A 12 1.85 -17.52 -8.23
C VAL A 12 2.97 -16.76 -7.54
N SER A 13 3.18 -17.03 -6.26
CA SER A 13 4.21 -16.34 -5.49
C SER A 13 5.61 -16.60 -6.07
N GLN A 14 6.38 -15.53 -6.26
CA GLN A 14 7.76 -15.55 -6.73
C GLN A 14 8.75 -15.44 -5.56
N TYR A 15 8.32 -14.86 -4.45
CA TYR A 15 9.12 -14.66 -3.24
C TYR A 15 8.42 -15.25 -2.01
N GLY A 16 9.13 -16.03 -1.21
CA GLY A 16 8.69 -16.40 0.12
C GLY A 16 8.51 -15.16 1.00
N SER A 17 7.42 -15.12 1.77
CA SER A 17 7.08 -13.99 2.64
C SER A 17 6.58 -14.43 4.01
N ILE A 18 6.77 -13.54 5.00
CA ILE A 18 6.18 -13.65 6.34
C ILE A 18 5.26 -12.45 6.55
N THR A 19 4.05 -12.70 7.05
CA THR A 19 3.06 -11.65 7.29
C THR A 19 2.48 -11.71 8.69
N PHE A 20 2.04 -10.56 9.19
CA PHE A 20 1.26 -10.46 10.41
C PHE A 20 -0.20 -10.23 10.05
N ASN A 21 -1.08 -11.09 10.55
CA ASN A 21 -2.50 -11.07 10.18
C ASN A 21 -3.35 -10.89 11.44
N GLN A 22 -4.17 -9.84 11.50
CA GLN A 22 -4.97 -9.54 12.70
C GLN A 22 -6.34 -10.21 12.68
N ILE A 23 -6.91 -10.44 11.49
CA ILE A 23 -8.31 -10.89 11.34
C ILE A 23 -8.39 -12.37 10.95
N SER A 24 -7.65 -12.80 9.92
CA SER A 24 -7.70 -14.17 9.39
C SER A 24 -6.37 -14.54 8.70
N CYS A 25 -6.12 -15.83 8.45
CA CYS A 25 -4.89 -16.33 7.82
C CYS A 25 -4.58 -15.73 6.44
N ASP A 26 -5.59 -15.19 5.74
CA ASP A 26 -5.44 -14.63 4.40
C ASP A 26 -5.71 -13.12 4.36
N ILE A 27 -5.48 -12.40 5.46
CA ILE A 27 -5.67 -10.94 5.55
C ILE A 27 -4.40 -10.34 6.16
N PRO A 28 -3.35 -10.08 5.37
CA PRO A 28 -2.09 -9.55 5.89
C PRO A 28 -2.18 -8.06 6.17
N HIS A 29 -1.71 -7.67 7.36
CA HIS A 29 -1.64 -6.28 7.80
C HIS A 29 -0.25 -5.65 7.61
N GLY A 30 0.74 -6.49 7.34
CA GLY A 30 2.11 -6.09 7.12
C GLY A 30 2.98 -7.32 7.02
N GLY A 31 4.21 -7.14 6.57
CA GLY A 31 5.12 -8.25 6.41
C GLY A 31 6.37 -7.90 5.62
N MET A 32 7.19 -8.92 5.40
CA MET A 32 8.39 -8.82 4.59
C MET A 32 8.62 -10.09 3.77
N ASN A 33 9.29 -9.95 2.63
CA ASN A 33 9.70 -11.08 1.80
C ASN A 33 11.19 -11.40 1.91
N GLU A 34 11.60 -12.51 1.30
CA GLU A 34 12.97 -13.01 1.34
C GLU A 34 14.01 -12.10 0.68
N ASN A 35 13.57 -11.15 -0.18
CA ASN A 35 14.45 -10.14 -0.78
C ASN A 35 14.59 -8.87 0.07
N GLY A 36 13.90 -8.82 1.21
CA GLY A 36 13.95 -7.70 2.15
C GLY A 36 12.99 -6.55 1.83
N LEU A 37 12.02 -6.74 0.93
CA LEU A 37 10.91 -5.80 0.76
C LEU A 37 9.97 -5.91 1.96
N VAL A 38 9.64 -4.78 2.56
CA VAL A 38 8.71 -4.63 3.69
C VAL A 38 7.51 -3.81 3.22
N VAL A 39 6.32 -4.25 3.60
CA VAL A 39 5.07 -3.51 3.39
C VAL A 39 4.34 -3.43 4.72
N GLU A 40 4.05 -2.22 5.15
CA GLU A 40 3.22 -1.92 6.32
C GLU A 40 2.07 -0.99 5.91
N HIS A 41 1.00 -0.94 6.71
CA HIS A 41 -0.12 -0.03 6.43
C HIS A 41 -0.72 0.58 7.69
N MET A 42 -1.41 1.70 7.52
CA MET A 42 -2.29 2.28 8.54
C MET A 42 -3.64 2.69 7.94
N PHE A 43 -4.65 2.81 8.80
CA PHE A 43 -5.98 3.26 8.40
C PHE A 43 -5.96 4.72 7.96
N LEU A 44 -6.57 5.02 6.81
CA LEU A 44 -6.68 6.35 6.24
C LEU A 44 -8.12 6.59 5.80
N ALA A 45 -8.93 7.28 6.61
CA ALA A 45 -10.37 7.46 6.35
C ALA A 45 -10.68 8.11 4.98
N SER A 46 -9.77 8.93 4.46
CA SER A 46 -9.91 9.61 3.17
C SER A 46 -9.45 8.78 1.98
N ALA A 47 -9.00 7.53 2.19
CA ALA A 47 -8.54 6.69 1.10
C ALA A 47 -9.70 6.35 0.16
N ASN A 48 -9.51 6.62 -1.13
CA ASN A 48 -10.48 6.37 -2.18
C ASN A 48 -9.79 5.70 -3.37
N TYR A 49 -10.11 4.43 -3.59
CA TYR A 49 -9.51 3.60 -4.63
C TYR A 49 -10.13 3.89 -6.00
N PRO A 50 -9.34 3.81 -7.10
CA PRO A 50 -9.83 4.12 -8.44
C PRO A 50 -10.97 3.21 -8.89
N PRO A 51 -11.91 3.73 -9.69
CA PRO A 51 -12.97 2.91 -10.29
C PRO A 51 -12.39 1.86 -11.25
N ALA A 52 -13.22 0.87 -11.60
CA ALA A 52 -12.84 -0.16 -12.57
C ALA A 52 -12.41 0.43 -13.94
N ASP A 53 -11.20 0.06 -14.38
CA ASP A 53 -10.56 0.56 -15.60
C ASP A 53 -9.98 -0.55 -16.50
N GLY A 54 -10.42 -1.79 -16.30
CA GLY A 54 -9.97 -2.97 -17.04
C GLY A 54 -8.81 -3.73 -16.38
N ARG A 55 -8.12 -3.13 -15.40
CA ARG A 55 -7.16 -3.88 -14.56
C ARG A 55 -7.90 -4.88 -13.66
N PRO A 56 -7.32 -6.08 -13.43
CA PRO A 56 -7.82 -6.97 -12.39
C PRO A 56 -7.73 -6.31 -11.01
N ALA A 57 -8.64 -6.70 -10.12
CA ALA A 57 -8.80 -6.10 -8.81
C ALA A 57 -8.50 -7.11 -7.69
N THR A 58 -8.14 -6.56 -6.54
CA THR A 58 -8.01 -7.27 -5.27
C THR A 58 -8.45 -6.38 -4.10
N ILE A 59 -8.69 -6.95 -2.92
CA ILE A 59 -8.93 -6.15 -1.72
C ILE A 59 -7.61 -5.56 -1.20
N SER A 60 -7.68 -4.46 -0.43
CA SER A 60 -6.50 -3.71 0.00
C SER A 60 -5.46 -4.53 0.79
N HIS A 61 -5.90 -5.47 1.63
CA HIS A 61 -4.98 -6.37 2.34
C HIS A 61 -4.33 -7.40 1.41
N GLN A 62 -5.06 -7.93 0.43
CA GLN A 62 -4.48 -8.86 -0.56
C GLN A 62 -3.54 -8.14 -1.55
N TRP A 63 -3.66 -6.83 -1.69
CA TRP A 63 -2.65 -6.03 -2.36
C TRP A 63 -1.30 -6.11 -1.63
N VAL A 64 -1.27 -6.14 -0.29
CA VAL A 64 -0.03 -6.36 0.50
C VAL A 64 0.60 -7.71 0.13
N GLN A 65 -0.20 -8.78 0.09
CA GLN A 65 0.30 -10.10 -0.31
C GLN A 65 0.83 -10.09 -1.74
N PHE A 66 0.07 -9.50 -2.67
CA PHE A 66 0.48 -9.37 -4.07
C PHE A 66 1.82 -8.66 -4.21
N ILE A 67 2.05 -7.57 -3.47
CA ILE A 67 3.34 -6.86 -3.49
C ILE A 67 4.47 -7.73 -2.97
N LEU A 68 4.29 -8.35 -1.79
CA LEU A 68 5.32 -9.19 -1.17
C LEU A 68 5.66 -10.42 -2.02
N ASP A 69 4.69 -10.98 -2.73
CA ASP A 69 4.86 -12.17 -3.55
C ASP A 69 5.50 -11.90 -4.91
N ASN A 70 5.38 -10.69 -5.47
CA ASN A 70 5.74 -10.41 -6.86
C ASN A 70 6.92 -9.45 -7.04
N TYR A 71 7.31 -8.70 -6.01
CA TYR A 71 8.35 -7.67 -6.14
C TYR A 71 9.47 -7.83 -5.12
N GLY A 72 10.70 -7.54 -5.53
CA GLY A 72 11.87 -7.59 -4.66
C GLY A 72 12.28 -6.23 -4.08
N SER A 73 11.76 -5.13 -4.62
CA SER A 73 12.18 -3.77 -4.26
C SER A 73 11.01 -2.77 -4.24
N VAL A 74 11.22 -1.64 -3.56
CA VAL A 74 10.27 -0.51 -3.58
C VAL A 74 10.06 0.01 -5.00
N ALA A 75 11.13 0.07 -5.79
CA ALA A 75 11.10 0.54 -7.17
C ALA A 75 10.16 -0.29 -8.06
N GLU A 76 10.14 -1.59 -7.87
CA GLU A 76 9.22 -2.49 -8.59
C GLU A 76 7.81 -2.39 -8.01
N ALA A 77 7.66 -2.36 -6.68
CA ALA A 77 6.35 -2.32 -6.03
C ALA A 77 5.52 -1.08 -6.41
N VAL A 78 6.14 0.09 -6.61
CA VAL A 78 5.42 1.29 -7.06
C VAL A 78 4.90 1.18 -8.51
N SER A 79 5.38 0.20 -9.29
CA SER A 79 4.86 -0.08 -10.63
C SER A 79 3.57 -0.91 -10.63
N ALA A 80 3.16 -1.45 -9.46
CA ALA A 80 2.02 -2.35 -9.32
C ALA A 80 0.70 -1.74 -9.79
N ASP A 81 0.54 -0.42 -9.69
CA ASP A 81 -0.64 0.30 -10.19
C ASP A 81 -0.83 0.09 -11.69
N THR A 82 0.20 -0.19 -12.47
CA THR A 82 0.03 -0.47 -13.91
C THR A 82 -0.64 -1.82 -14.20
N LEU A 83 -0.67 -2.73 -13.22
CA LEU A 83 -1.07 -4.14 -13.40
C LEU A 83 -2.31 -4.52 -12.61
N VAL A 84 -2.41 -4.08 -11.35
CA VAL A 84 -3.46 -4.48 -10.41
C VAL A 84 -3.99 -3.25 -9.69
N ARG A 85 -5.30 -3.18 -9.50
CA ARG A 85 -5.94 -2.15 -8.68
C ARG A 85 -6.50 -2.73 -7.39
N ILE A 86 -6.76 -1.84 -6.44
CA ILE A 86 -7.57 -2.17 -5.27
C ILE A 86 -9.05 -1.95 -5.62
N SER A 87 -9.91 -2.88 -5.24
CA SER A 87 -11.35 -2.81 -5.46
C SER A 87 -11.97 -1.58 -4.79
N ASP A 88 -12.83 -0.88 -5.52
CA ASP A 88 -13.65 0.22 -5.01
C ASP A 88 -15.11 -0.22 -4.78
N THR A 89 -15.42 -1.52 -4.78
CA THR A 89 -16.78 -2.03 -4.60
C THR A 89 -16.89 -3.09 -3.51
N GLU A 90 -15.84 -3.87 -3.25
CA GLU A 90 -15.85 -4.94 -2.25
C GLU A 90 -15.02 -4.60 -1.01
N TYR A 91 -15.57 -4.87 0.18
CA TYR A 91 -14.89 -4.87 1.48
C TYR A 91 -13.78 -3.81 1.63
N LYS A 92 -14.16 -2.54 1.45
CA LYS A 92 -13.24 -1.40 1.55
C LYS A 92 -12.67 -1.29 2.96
N PHE A 93 -11.40 -1.63 3.10
CA PHE A 93 -10.59 -1.20 4.23
C PHE A 93 -9.73 -0.03 3.76
N PRO A 94 -10.06 1.21 4.14
CA PRO A 94 -9.36 2.39 3.64
C PRO A 94 -8.02 2.51 4.38
N ILE A 95 -6.95 2.18 3.67
CA ILE A 95 -5.58 2.13 4.19
C ILE A 95 -4.63 2.82 3.23
N HIS A 96 -3.50 3.28 3.76
CA HIS A 96 -2.34 3.68 2.96
C HIS A 96 -1.13 2.83 3.34
N PHE A 97 -0.15 2.75 2.44
CA PHE A 97 0.94 1.80 2.56
C PHE A 97 2.26 2.53 2.76
N HIS A 98 3.14 1.95 3.57
CA HIS A 98 4.53 2.37 3.73
C HIS A 98 5.42 1.17 3.38
N LEU A 99 6.21 1.36 2.32
CA LEU A 99 7.11 0.37 1.77
C LEU A 99 8.56 0.75 2.05
N MET A 100 9.39 -0.25 2.30
CA MET A 100 10.83 -0.11 2.54
C MET A 100 11.55 -1.33 1.95
N ASP A 101 12.80 -1.19 1.52
CA ASP A 101 13.60 -2.34 1.08
C ASP A 101 15.02 -2.36 1.64
N SER A 102 15.73 -3.45 1.36
CA SER A 102 17.10 -3.71 1.80
C SER A 102 18.15 -2.74 1.24
N THR A 103 17.81 -1.97 0.20
CA THR A 103 18.68 -0.93 -0.36
C THR A 103 18.57 0.41 0.40
N GLY A 104 17.57 0.54 1.28
CA GLY A 104 17.24 1.77 1.99
C GLY A 104 16.25 2.68 1.25
N ASP A 105 15.71 2.21 0.13
CA ASP A 105 14.64 2.89 -0.60
C ASP A 105 13.30 2.73 0.12
N ARG A 106 12.46 3.76 -0.01
CA ARG A 106 11.26 3.95 0.80
C ARG A 106 10.19 4.66 -0.01
N ALA A 107 8.95 4.19 0.12
CA ALA A 107 7.81 4.84 -0.49
C ALA A 107 6.59 4.84 0.44
N ILE A 108 5.78 5.88 0.35
CA ILE A 108 4.41 5.89 0.88
C ILE A 108 3.45 5.95 -0.29
N ILE A 109 2.42 5.12 -0.25
CA ILE A 109 1.41 5.01 -1.30
C ILE A 109 0.06 5.34 -0.69
N GLU A 110 -0.57 6.40 -1.19
CA GLU A 110 -1.91 6.82 -0.80
C GLU A 110 -2.82 6.82 -2.02
N PHE A 111 -4.04 6.32 -1.82
CA PHE A 111 -5.10 6.39 -2.80
C PHE A 111 -6.01 7.56 -2.44
N LEU A 112 -5.80 8.71 -3.06
CA LEU A 112 -6.52 9.96 -2.75
C LEU A 112 -7.13 10.50 -4.03
N ALA A 113 -8.40 10.91 -3.98
CA ALA A 113 -9.12 11.42 -5.15
C ALA A 113 -8.95 10.52 -6.39
N ASP A 114 -9.20 9.21 -6.22
CA ASP A 114 -9.11 8.19 -7.27
C ASP A 114 -7.72 8.05 -7.90
N THR A 115 -6.67 8.55 -7.24
CA THR A 115 -5.30 8.60 -7.76
C THR A 115 -4.33 7.82 -6.89
N PHE A 116 -3.49 7.00 -7.53
CA PHE A 116 -2.34 6.33 -6.92
C PHE A 116 -1.20 7.34 -6.70
N THR A 117 -1.09 7.87 -5.49
CA THR A 117 -0.09 8.87 -5.13
C THR A 117 1.11 8.21 -4.47
N VAL A 118 2.31 8.44 -4.99
CA VAL A 118 3.56 7.89 -4.46
C VAL A 118 4.44 9.01 -3.91
N TYR A 119 4.83 8.89 -2.64
CA TYR A 119 5.86 9.71 -2.02
C TYR A 119 7.15 8.90 -1.91
N ARG A 120 8.18 9.24 -2.69
CA ARG A 120 9.47 8.54 -2.78
C ARG A 120 10.55 9.53 -3.19
N GLY A 121 11.79 9.31 -2.77
CA GLY A 121 12.88 10.25 -3.05
C GLY A 121 12.63 11.61 -2.40
N SER A 122 12.66 12.70 -3.17
CA SER A 122 12.53 14.06 -2.62
C SER A 122 11.15 14.39 -2.04
N SER A 123 10.09 13.67 -2.41
CA SER A 123 8.75 13.84 -1.82
C SER A 123 8.56 13.07 -0.52
N TYR A 124 9.46 12.14 -0.19
CA TYR A 124 9.48 11.41 1.06
C TYR A 124 10.27 12.21 2.11
N THR A 125 9.58 13.02 2.90
CA THR A 125 10.20 13.95 3.86
C THR A 125 10.14 13.45 5.31
N ALA A 126 9.24 12.51 5.60
CA ALA A 126 9.00 11.88 6.89
C ALA A 126 8.99 10.36 6.83
N CYS A 127 9.70 9.73 7.78
CA CYS A 127 9.86 8.27 7.84
C CYS A 127 8.77 7.58 8.67
N ALA A 128 7.55 8.10 8.63
CA ALA A 128 6.42 7.56 9.38
C ALA A 128 5.10 7.92 8.69
N ILE A 129 4.12 7.02 8.84
CA ILE A 129 2.71 7.26 8.55
C ILE A 129 1.90 7.17 9.84
N ALA A 130 0.74 7.80 9.83
CA ALA A 130 -0.25 7.80 10.91
C ALA A 130 -1.65 7.78 10.28
N ASN A 131 -2.72 7.94 11.07
CA ASN A 131 -4.09 7.85 10.54
C ASN A 131 -4.61 9.10 9.80
N ASN A 132 -3.71 9.87 9.18
CA ASN A 132 -3.99 11.04 8.33
C ASN A 132 -3.18 10.95 7.04
N SER A 133 -3.55 11.74 6.03
CA SER A 133 -2.76 11.76 4.80
C SER A 133 -1.31 12.20 5.08
N TYR A 134 -0.38 11.66 4.31
CA TYR A 134 1.03 11.93 4.47
C TYR A 134 1.34 13.41 4.24
N ALA A 135 0.74 14.02 3.21
CA ALA A 135 0.86 15.44 2.95
C ALA A 135 0.38 16.30 4.13
N TYR A 136 -0.77 15.96 4.73
CA TYR A 136 -1.26 16.66 5.91
C TYR A 136 -0.29 16.51 7.10
N SER A 137 0.16 15.29 7.36
CA SER A 137 1.07 14.99 8.47
C SER A 137 2.40 15.72 8.32
N CYS A 138 2.96 15.79 7.11
CA CYS A 138 4.17 16.55 6.81
C CYS A 138 3.97 18.06 6.99
N ASN A 139 2.82 18.60 6.58
CA ASN A 139 2.49 20.00 6.80
C ASN A 139 2.40 20.33 8.31
N VAL A 140 1.74 19.49 9.10
CA VAL A 140 1.69 19.66 10.56
C VAL A 140 3.08 19.59 11.17
N LEU A 141 3.88 18.60 10.75
CA LEU A 141 5.25 18.39 11.22
C LEU A 141 6.15 19.61 10.99
N SER A 142 5.98 20.34 9.88
CA SER A 142 6.77 21.54 9.59
C SER A 142 6.63 22.67 10.62
N ASN A 143 5.61 22.60 11.50
CA ASN A 143 5.45 23.54 12.61
C ASN A 143 6.32 23.20 13.83
N TYR A 144 7.04 22.07 13.80
CA TYR A 144 7.83 21.58 14.93
C TYR A 144 9.31 21.41 14.54
N THR A 145 10.20 21.72 15.47
CA THR A 145 11.61 21.33 15.38
C THR A 145 11.78 19.98 16.10
N GLY A 146 12.63 19.09 15.62
CA GLY A 146 12.94 17.83 16.33
C GLY A 146 11.84 16.74 16.30
N TRP A 147 10.91 16.79 15.33
CA TRP A 147 9.79 15.83 15.21
C TRP A 147 8.74 15.90 16.32
N GLY A 148 8.63 17.05 17.01
CA GLY A 148 7.66 17.25 18.08
C GLY A 148 8.17 16.84 19.47
N GLY A 149 9.49 16.72 19.62
CA GLY A 149 10.23 16.60 20.88
C GLY A 149 11.49 17.45 20.88
#